data_AF-A0A1F9BHN3-F1
#
_entry.id   AF-A0A1F9BHN3-F1
#
_cell.length_a   1.000
_cell.length_b   1.000
_cell.length_c   1.000
_cell.angle_alpha   90.00
_cell.angle_beta   90.00
_cell.angle_gamma   90.00
#
_symmetry.space_group_name_H-M   'P 1'
#
loop_
_entity.id
_entity.type
_entity.pdbx_description
1 polymer ?
#
loop_
_entity_poly.entity_id
_entity_poly.type
_entity_poly.pdbx_seq_one_letter_code
_entity_poly.pdbx_strand_id
1 'polypeptide(L)' 'IQASLDLANAGYYVHLVETKSAIGGVMAQLDKTFPTNDCAM' A
#
# COMPACT_ATOMS: atom_id res chain seq x y z
N ILE A 1 -3.04 -0.70 1.98
CA ILE A 1 -3.43 0.22 0.89
C ILE A 1 -4.61 -0.32 0.07
N GLN A 2 -4.64 -1.61 -0.28
CA GLN A 2 -5.67 -2.18 -1.18
C GLN A 2 -7.13 -1.86 -0.79
N ALA A 3 -7.50 -1.94 0.49
CA ALA A 3 -8.88 -1.63 0.92
C ALA A 3 -9.37 -0.23 0.50
N SER A 4 -8.49 0.78 0.50
CA SER A 4 -8.84 2.13 0.06
C SER A 4 -8.95 2.25 -1.46
N LEU A 5 -8.12 1.50 -2.20
CA LEU A 5 -8.20 1.41 -3.66
C LEU A 5 -9.49 0.71 -4.10
N ASP A 6 -9.88 -0.37 -3.43
CA ASP A 6 -11.09 -1.13 -3.78
C ASP A 6 -12.36 -0.28 -3.57
N LEU A 7 -12.41 0.49 -2.48
CA LEU A 7 -13.51 1.43 -2.20
C LEU A 7 -13.53 2.61 -3.17
N ALA A 8 -12.37 3.15 -3.55
CA ALA A 8 -12.28 4.21 -4.56
C ALA A 8 -12.71 3.71 -5.95
N ASN A 9 -12.32 2.49 -6.34
CA ASN A 9 -12.74 1.85 -7.58
C ASN A 9 -14.25 1.55 -7.61
N ALA A 10 -14.86 1.31 -6.45
CA ALA A 10 -16.31 1.17 -6.31
C ALA A 10 -17.07 2.51 -6.38
N GLY A 11 -16.38 3.64 -6.58
CA GLY A 11 -16.98 4.96 -6.77
C GLY A 11 -17.25 5.74 -5.48
N TYR A 12 -16.71 5.28 -4.34
CA TYR A 12 -16.82 5.99 -3.08
C TYR A 12 -15.67 6.98 -2.91
N TYR A 13 -15.97 8.11 -2.28
CA TYR A 13 -14.94 9.07 -1.90
C TYR A 13 -14.23 8.57 -0.65
N VAL A 14 -12.94 8.25 -0.76
CA VAL A 14 -12.15 7.64 0.32
C VAL A 14 -11.01 8.56 0.74
N HIS A 15 -10.84 8.74 2.05
CA HIS A 15 -9.67 9.39 2.61
C HIS A 15 -8.73 8.33 3.20
N LEU A 16 -7.50 8.27 2.69
CA LEU A 16 -6.42 7.46 3.26
C LEU A 16 -5.57 8.35 4.18
N VAL A 17 -5.59 8.09 5.48
CA VAL A 17 -4.74 8.78 6.47
C VAL A 17 -3.66 7.83 6.92
N GLU A 18 -2.40 8.22 6.74
CA GLU A 18 -1.22 7.47 7.16
C GLU A 18 -0.46 8.26 8.23
N THR A 19 0.03 7.58 9.27
CA THR A 19 0.72 8.22 10.40
C THR A 19 2.16 8.58 10.04
N LYS A 20 2.76 7.85 9.09
CA LYS A 20 4.13 8.09 8.62
C LYS A 20 4.15 9.00 7.39
N SER A 21 5.30 9.65 7.16
CA SER A 21 5.52 10.53 6.00
C SER A 21 5.45 9.82 4.64
N ALA A 22 5.42 8.49 4.61
CA ALA A 22 5.36 7.68 3.40
C ALA A 22 4.33 6.56 3.53
N ILE A 23 3.58 6.34 2.45
CA ILE A 23 2.61 5.26 2.30
C ILE A 23 3.39 4.01 1.85
N GLY A 24 3.12 2.85 2.45
CA GLY A 24 3.82 1.60 2.11
C GLY A 24 4.15 0.70 3.31
N GLY A 25 4.10 1.25 4.53
CA GLY A 25 4.21 0.47 5.77
C GLY A 25 5.51 -0.33 5.87
N VAL A 26 5.42 -1.57 6.38
CA VAL A 26 6.56 -2.49 6.49
C VAL A 26 7.02 -3.00 5.12
N MET A 27 6.13 -2.98 4.11
CA MET A 27 6.43 -3.46 2.77
C MET A 27 7.50 -2.59 2.09
N ALA A 28 7.41 -1.27 2.21
CA ALA A 28 8.44 -0.34 1.71
C ALA A 28 9.80 -0.42 2.45
N GLN A 29 9.88 -1.17 3.56
CA GLN A 29 11.14 -1.42 4.27
C GLN A 29 11.78 -2.76 3.89
N LEU A 30 11.06 -3.60 3.14
CA LEU A 30 11.53 -4.91 2.71
C LEU A 30 12.19 -4.77 1.34
N ASP A 31 13.44 -5.21 1.20
CA ASP A 31 14.16 -5.08 -0.07
C ASP A 31 13.66 -6.11 -1.12
N LYS A 32 13.10 -7.24 -0.66
CA LYS A 32 12.55 -8.31 -1.51
C LYS A 32 11.32 -8.96 -0.87
N THR A 33 10.28 -9.20 -1.67
CA THR A 33 9.10 -9.97 -1.24
C THR A 33 9.20 -11.42 -1.71
N PHE A 34 9.26 -12.36 -0.78
CA PHE A 34 9.18 -13.80 -1.08
C PHE A 34 7.74 -14.14 -1.54
N PRO A 35 7.50 -15.07 -2.50
CA PRO A 35 8.43 -15.98 -3.20
C PRO A 35 8.96 -15.49 -4.55
N THR A 36 8.50 -14.35 -5.06
CA THR A 36 8.89 -13.86 -6.39
C THR A 36 10.19 -13.07 -6.40
N ASN A 37 10.72 -12.66 -5.24
CA ASN A 37 11.93 -11.84 -5.12
C ASN A 37 11.83 -10.48 -5.84
N ASP A 38 10.62 -10.00 -6.10
CA ASP A 38 10.40 -8.66 -6.63
C ASP A 38 10.77 -7.61 -5.58
N CYS A 39 11.32 -6.48 -6.04
CA CYS A 39 11.59 -5.32 -5.21
C CYS A 39 10.26 -4.83 -4.60
N ALA A 40 10.23 -4.65 -3.28
CA ALA A 40 9.07 -4.02 -2.65
C ALA A 40 9.16 -2.51 -2.91
N MET A 41 8.35 -2.05 -3.85
CA MET A 41 8.13 -0.62 -4.14
C MET A 41 6.81 -0.16 -3.54
#